data_AF-A0A497CPS6-F1
#
_entry.id   AF-A0A497CPS6-F1
#
_cell.length_a   1.000
_cell.length_b   1.000
_cell.length_c   1.000
_cell.angle_alpha   90.00
_cell.angle_beta   90.00
_cell.angle_gamma   90.00
#
_symmetry.space_group_name_H-M   'P 1'
#
loop_
_entity.id
_entity.type
_entity.pdbx_description
1 polymer ?
#
loop_
_entity_poly.entity_id
_entity_poly.type
_entity_poly.pdbx_seq_one_letter_code
_entity_poly.pdbx_strand_id
1 'polypeptide(L)'
;STKANAYFSGLGPKKRIVLYDTLINDLETEEIVAVLAHEVGHYKMKHIYKGLALSLLQSGLMIWLLSLAIGRPELSLALGAKESSFYIGLIAFGLLYSPISFFTGIISNVLSRKYEYEADAFARKYHFGKQLIGGLIKLSVNNLSNLTPHKAYVFFHYSHPTLLQRKKAIEEA
;
A
#
# COMPACT_ATOMS: atom_id res chain seq x y z
N SER A 1 -10.07 -15.58 3.18
CA SER A 1 -9.59 -14.44 3.98
C SER A 1 -10.79 -13.83 4.66
N THR A 2 -10.79 -13.67 5.98
CA THR A 2 -11.88 -13.06 6.76
C THR A 2 -11.75 -11.54 6.87
N LYS A 3 -10.76 -10.94 6.20
CA LYS A 3 -10.53 -9.50 6.24
C LYS A 3 -11.58 -8.77 5.42
N ALA A 4 -12.38 -7.94 6.09
CA ALA A 4 -13.27 -6.99 5.46
C ALA A 4 -12.48 -5.99 4.62
N ASN A 5 -12.93 -5.78 3.38
CA ASN A 5 -12.32 -4.84 2.44
C ASN A 5 -13.37 -4.30 1.46
N ALA A 6 -13.07 -3.15 0.87
CA ALA A 6 -13.78 -2.58 -0.26
C ALA A 6 -12.73 -2.02 -1.22
N TYR A 7 -12.93 -2.19 -2.53
CA TYR A 7 -12.01 -1.57 -3.49
C TYR A 7 -12.70 -1.20 -4.80
N PHE A 8 -12.16 -0.18 -5.46
CA PHE A 8 -12.50 0.17 -6.84
C PHE A 8 -11.66 -0.65 -7.83
N SER A 9 -12.32 -1.16 -8.87
CA SER A 9 -11.68 -1.86 -9.99
C SER A 9 -12.15 -1.34 -11.33
N GLY A 10 -11.27 -1.40 -12.33
CA GLY A 10 -11.55 -1.00 -13.71
C GLY A 10 -10.65 0.12 -14.21
N LEU A 11 -10.18 -0.03 -15.45
CA LEU A 11 -9.48 1.01 -16.19
C LEU A 11 -10.46 1.79 -17.06
N GLY A 12 -10.40 3.11 -17.05
CA GLY A 12 -11.21 3.97 -17.91
C GLY A 12 -12.61 4.33 -17.36
N PRO A 13 -13.65 4.47 -18.21
CA PRO A 13 -14.94 5.03 -17.81
C PRO A 13 -15.79 4.09 -16.96
N LYS A 14 -15.72 2.77 -17.19
CA LYS A 14 -16.47 1.77 -16.43
C LYS A 14 -15.69 1.38 -15.17
N LYS A 15 -16.31 1.62 -14.01
CA LYS A 15 -15.72 1.31 -12.69
C LYS A 15 -16.66 0.40 -11.93
N ARG A 16 -16.09 -0.60 -11.27
CA ARG A 16 -16.79 -1.54 -10.40
C ARG A 16 -16.36 -1.26 -8.98
N ILE A 17 -17.35 -1.19 -8.09
CA ILE A 17 -17.13 -1.17 -6.65
C ILE A 17 -17.30 -2.61 -6.18
N VAL A 18 -16.29 -3.15 -5.52
CA VAL A 18 -16.35 -4.49 -4.93
C VAL A 18 -16.41 -4.31 -3.42
N LEU A 19 -17.49 -4.82 -2.83
CA LEU A 19 -17.69 -4.88 -1.38
C LEU A 19 -17.57 -6.33 -0.93
N TYR A 20 -16.82 -6.57 0.14
CA TYR A 20 -16.71 -7.91 0.70
C TYR A 20 -17.97 -8.22 1.52
N ASP A 21 -18.37 -9.49 1.51
CA ASP A 21 -19.46 -10.03 2.34
C ASP A 21 -19.25 -9.75 3.83
N THR A 22 -18.02 -9.98 4.32
CA THR A 22 -17.60 -9.65 5.69
C THR A 22 -17.78 -8.16 6.01
N LEU A 23 -17.46 -7.27 5.07
CA LEU A 23 -17.65 -5.84 5.27
C LEU A 23 -19.14 -5.46 5.38
N ILE A 24 -20.00 -6.13 4.60
CA ILE A 24 -21.46 -5.93 4.64
C ILE A 24 -22.06 -6.47 5.95
N ASN A 25 -21.54 -7.59 6.46
CA ASN A 25 -22.04 -8.23 7.68
C ASN A 25 -21.54 -7.53 8.96
N ASP A 26 -20.34 -6.94 8.93
CA ASP A 26 -19.67 -6.40 10.13
C ASP A 26 -19.94 -4.90 10.37
N LEU A 27 -20.36 -4.17 9.33
CA LEU A 27 -20.53 -2.72 9.37
C LEU A 27 -21.99 -2.31 9.14
N GLU A 28 -22.39 -1.22 9.80
CA GLU A 28 -23.66 -0.57 9.54
C GLU A 28 -23.65 0.09 8.16
N THR A 29 -24.82 0.28 7.55
CA THR A 29 -24.93 0.89 6.21
C THR A 29 -24.23 2.25 6.15
N GLU A 30 -24.35 3.07 7.20
CA GLU A 30 -23.71 4.38 7.28
C GLU A 30 -22.17 4.30 7.32
N GLU A 31 -21.62 3.27 7.98
CA GLU A 31 -20.18 3.01 8.03
C GLU A 31 -19.67 2.50 6.69
N ILE A 32 -20.44 1.63 6.02
CA ILE A 32 -20.13 1.17 4.65
C ILE A 32 -20.08 2.36 3.69
N VAL A 33 -21.06 3.26 3.76
CA VAL A 33 -21.08 4.49 2.95
C VAL A 33 -19.86 5.36 3.24
N ALA A 34 -19.43 5.46 4.49
CA ALA A 34 -18.25 6.22 4.87
C ALA A 34 -16.95 5.60 4.35
N VAL A 35 -16.80 4.27 4.41
CA VAL A 35 -15.69 3.54 3.79
C VAL A 35 -15.69 3.77 2.27
N LEU A 36 -16.86 3.71 1.63
CA LEU A 36 -16.98 4.03 0.21
C LEU A 36 -16.60 5.48 -0.11
N ALA A 37 -16.93 6.43 0.76
CA ALA A 37 -16.50 7.82 0.58
C ALA A 37 -14.97 7.95 0.63
N HIS A 38 -14.30 7.22 1.53
CA HIS A 38 -12.84 7.13 1.58
C HIS A 38 -12.26 6.53 0.28
N GLU A 39 -12.83 5.42 -0.19
CA GLU A 39 -12.42 4.79 -1.45
C GLU A 39 -12.63 5.72 -2.68
N VAL A 40 -13.71 6.50 -2.70
CA VAL A 40 -13.94 7.56 -3.70
C VAL A 40 -12.90 8.67 -3.58
N GLY A 41 -12.42 8.96 -2.38
CA GLY A 41 -11.29 9.87 -2.12
C GLY A 41 -10.03 9.43 -2.86
N HIS A 42 -9.66 8.15 -2.76
CA HIS A 42 -8.51 7.61 -3.51
C HIS A 42 -8.67 7.79 -5.03
N TYR A 43 -9.88 7.56 -5.52
CA TYR A 43 -10.20 7.76 -6.91
C TYR A 43 -10.10 9.23 -7.34
N LYS A 44 -10.70 10.15 -6.57
CA LYS A 44 -10.71 11.59 -6.87
C LYS A 44 -9.30 12.17 -6.93
N MET A 45 -8.42 11.74 -6.03
CA MET A 45 -7.03 12.19 -5.95
C MET A 45 -6.08 11.44 -6.88
N LYS A 46 -6.61 10.54 -7.72
CA LYS A 46 -5.87 9.75 -8.72
C LYS A 46 -4.75 8.90 -8.11
N HIS A 47 -4.92 8.40 -6.89
CA HIS A 47 -3.89 7.63 -6.17
C HIS A 47 -3.44 6.38 -6.95
N ILE A 48 -4.38 5.68 -7.59
CA ILE A 48 -4.08 4.50 -8.44
C ILE A 48 -3.16 4.87 -9.60
N TYR A 49 -3.42 5.98 -10.30
CA TYR A 49 -2.58 6.42 -11.42
C TYR A 49 -1.19 6.88 -10.97
N LYS A 50 -1.12 7.60 -9.84
CA LYS A 50 0.17 7.99 -9.23
C LYS A 50 0.98 6.75 -8.82
N GLY A 51 0.32 5.76 -8.20
CA GLY A 51 0.92 4.49 -7.82
C GLY A 51 1.39 3.67 -9.02
N LEU A 52 0.60 3.63 -10.10
CA LEU A 52 0.96 2.98 -11.36
C LEU A 52 2.17 3.64 -12.04
N ALA A 53 2.21 4.97 -12.08
CA ALA A 53 3.36 5.68 -12.63
C ALA A 53 4.62 5.39 -11.82
N LEU A 54 4.52 5.40 -10.48
CA LEU A 54 5.65 5.07 -9.61
C LEU A 54 6.12 3.63 -9.78
N SER A 55 5.20 2.65 -9.89
CA SER A 55 5.55 1.25 -10.08
C SER A 55 6.19 0.97 -11.43
N LEU A 56 5.76 1.66 -12.49
CA LEU A 56 6.42 1.65 -13.80
C LEU A 56 7.84 2.19 -13.72
N LEU A 57 8.05 3.33 -13.04
CA LEU A 57 9.39 3.91 -12.85
C LEU A 57 10.30 2.97 -12.05
N GLN A 58 9.79 2.40 -10.96
CA GLN A 58 10.54 1.45 -10.13
C GLN A 58 10.89 0.18 -10.92
N SER A 59 9.95 -0.36 -11.69
CA SER A 59 10.19 -1.54 -12.53
C SER A 59 11.21 -1.24 -13.64
N GLY A 60 11.13 -0.06 -14.27
CA GLY A 60 12.10 0.40 -15.24
C GLY A 60 13.50 0.53 -14.65
N LEU A 61 13.62 1.11 -13.45
CA LEU A 61 14.89 1.18 -12.73
C LEU A 61 15.45 -0.21 -12.42
N MET A 62 14.62 -1.14 -11.93
CA MET A 62 15.03 -2.51 -11.64
C MET A 62 15.54 -3.23 -12.91
N ILE A 63 14.80 -3.13 -14.02
CA ILE A 63 15.18 -3.77 -15.30
C ILE A 63 16.46 -3.14 -15.86
N TRP A 64 16.63 -1.82 -15.73
CA TRP A 64 17.86 -1.14 -16.13
C TRP A 64 19.05 -1.56 -15.27
N LEU A 65 18.89 -1.66 -13.95
CA LEU A 65 19.96 -2.18 -13.07
C LEU A 65 20.28 -3.65 -13.39
N LEU A 66 19.24 -4.45 -13.66
CA LEU A 66 19.42 -5.83 -14.10
C LEU A 66 20.20 -5.90 -15.41
N SER A 67 19.94 -5.01 -16.37
CA SER A 67 20.66 -5.02 -17.65
C SER A 67 22.14 -4.67 -17.52
N LEU A 68 22.55 -3.95 -16.46
CA LEU A 68 23.96 -3.71 -16.13
C LEU A 68 24.63 -4.93 -15.48
N ALA A 69 23.84 -5.72 -14.75
CA ALA A 69 24.29 -6.90 -14.02
C ALA A 69 24.25 -8.19 -14.86
N ILE A 70 23.32 -8.28 -15.82
CA ILE A 70 23.09 -9.47 -16.63
C ILE A 70 24.32 -9.79 -17.48
N GLY A 71 24.74 -11.06 -17.48
CA GLY A 71 25.90 -11.51 -18.26
C GLY A 71 27.26 -11.16 -17.67
N ARG A 72 27.34 -10.61 -16.44
CA ARG A 72 28.58 -10.46 -15.67
C ARG A 72 28.94 -11.78 -14.97
N PRO A 73 29.95 -12.53 -15.44
CA PRO A 73 30.33 -13.80 -14.81
C PRO A 73 30.69 -13.62 -13.33
N GLU A 74 31.26 -12.46 -12.99
CA GLU A 74 31.74 -12.11 -11.66
C GLU A 74 30.64 -12.24 -10.59
N LEU A 75 29.39 -11.91 -10.93
CA LEU A 75 28.26 -12.01 -9.99
C LEU A 75 27.95 -13.46 -9.62
N SER A 76 28.01 -14.37 -10.59
CA SER A 76 27.76 -15.79 -10.36
C SER A 76 28.93 -16.46 -9.64
N LEU A 77 30.16 -16.10 -10.01
CA LEU A 77 31.39 -16.62 -9.40
C LEU A 77 31.53 -16.16 -7.95
N ALA A 78 31.15 -14.92 -7.63
CA ALA A 78 31.16 -14.39 -6.26
C ALA A 78 30.23 -15.15 -5.30
N LEU A 79 29.20 -15.82 -5.83
CA LEU A 79 28.30 -16.71 -5.07
C LEU A 79 28.75 -18.18 -5.07
N GLY A 80 29.97 -18.48 -5.55
CA GLY A 80 30.54 -19.82 -5.53
C GLY A 80 30.17 -20.70 -6.73
N ALA A 81 29.65 -20.12 -7.82
CA ALA A 81 29.52 -20.86 -9.07
C ALA A 81 30.91 -21.25 -9.61
N LYS A 82 31.04 -22.46 -10.15
CA LYS A 82 32.29 -22.92 -10.79
C LYS A 82 32.49 -22.33 -12.19
N GLU A 83 31.39 -22.01 -12.85
CA GLU A 83 31.34 -21.42 -14.19
C GLU A 83 30.27 -20.31 -14.21
N SER A 84 30.31 -19.48 -15.24
CA SER A 84 29.32 -18.43 -15.44
C SER A 84 27.92 -19.01 -15.50
N SER A 85 27.03 -18.60 -14.59
CA SER A 85 25.67 -19.09 -14.51
C SER A 85 24.68 -17.94 -14.45
N PHE A 86 23.78 -17.90 -15.43
CA PHE A 86 22.71 -16.91 -15.52
C PHE A 86 21.81 -16.91 -14.27
N TYR A 87 21.38 -18.09 -13.84
CA TYR A 87 20.45 -18.25 -12.70
C TYR A 87 21.09 -17.80 -11.38
N ILE A 88 22.36 -18.14 -11.16
CA ILE A 88 23.09 -17.70 -9.96
C ILE A 88 23.34 -16.19 -10.01
N GLY A 89 23.63 -15.64 -11.20
CA GLY A 89 23.74 -14.20 -11.41
C GLY A 89 22.44 -13.44 -11.07
N LEU A 90 21.27 -14.01 -11.36
CA LEU A 90 19.97 -13.43 -10.94
C LEU A 90 19.81 -13.42 -9.42
N ILE A 91 20.23 -14.47 -8.72
CA ILE A 91 20.22 -14.51 -7.26
C ILE A 91 21.15 -13.43 -6.69
N ALA A 92 22.37 -13.32 -7.24
CA ALA A 92 23.34 -12.28 -6.85
C ALA A 92 22.76 -10.88 -7.06
N PHE A 93 22.11 -10.64 -8.20
CA PHE A 93 21.41 -9.38 -8.47
C PHE A 93 20.31 -9.12 -7.44
N GLY A 94 19.49 -10.12 -7.09
CA GLY A 94 18.45 -9.97 -6.07
C GLY A 94 18.99 -9.54 -4.71
N LEU A 95 20.14 -10.09 -4.29
CA LEU A 95 20.84 -9.69 -3.06
C LEU A 95 21.35 -8.25 -3.13
N LEU A 96 21.95 -7.85 -4.25
CA LEU A 96 22.45 -6.48 -4.47
C LEU A 96 21.31 -5.46 -4.60
N TYR A 97 20.17 -5.87 -5.15
CA TYR A 97 18.99 -5.03 -5.31
C TYR A 97 18.20 -4.88 -4.00
N SER A 98 18.29 -5.83 -3.08
CA SER A 98 17.61 -5.81 -1.77
C SER A 98 17.69 -4.46 -1.01
N PRO A 99 18.87 -3.85 -0.80
CA PRO A 99 18.94 -2.54 -0.14
C PRO A 99 18.23 -1.43 -0.93
N ILE A 100 18.33 -1.44 -2.25
CA ILE A 100 17.63 -0.48 -3.12
C ILE A 100 16.11 -0.66 -2.97
N SER A 101 15.64 -1.90 -3.02
CA SER A 101 14.24 -2.26 -2.80
C SER A 101 13.75 -1.82 -1.41
N PHE A 102 14.58 -1.95 -0.38
CA PHE A 102 14.24 -1.52 0.98
C PHE A 102 13.99 0.00 1.03
N PHE A 103 14.90 0.82 0.49
CA PHE A 103 14.74 2.28 0.50
C PHE A 103 13.56 2.75 -0.36
N THR A 104 13.40 2.18 -1.55
CA THR A 104 12.22 2.48 -2.40
C THR A 104 10.92 2.07 -1.71
N GLY A 105 10.91 0.97 -0.95
CA GLY A 105 9.80 0.54 -0.12
C GLY A 105 9.42 1.55 0.97
N ILE A 106 10.40 2.17 1.64
CA ILE A 106 10.14 3.23 2.63
C ILE A 106 9.45 4.43 1.96
N ILE A 107 9.96 4.87 0.80
CA ILE A 107 9.37 5.99 0.04
C ILE A 107 7.93 5.66 -0.34
N SER A 108 7.70 4.44 -0.85
CA SER A 108 6.36 3.96 -1.19
C SER A 108 5.44 3.97 0.03
N ASN A 109 5.90 3.50 1.20
CA ASN A 109 5.11 3.48 2.42
C ASN A 109 4.75 4.89 2.90
N VAL A 110 5.67 5.86 2.82
CA VAL A 110 5.39 7.26 3.14
C VAL A 110 4.32 7.84 2.22
N LEU A 111 4.41 7.58 0.91
CA LEU A 111 3.42 8.04 -0.07
C LEU A 111 2.04 7.40 0.15
N SER A 112 1.99 6.08 0.40
CA SER A 112 0.74 5.39 0.71
C SER A 112 0.08 5.97 1.96
N ARG A 113 0.83 6.23 3.04
CA ARG A 113 0.28 6.87 4.24
C ARG A 113 -0.27 8.27 3.96
N LYS A 114 0.38 9.05 3.09
CA LYS A 114 -0.13 10.35 2.65
C LYS A 114 -1.46 10.21 1.89
N TYR A 115 -1.58 9.21 1.02
CA TYR A 115 -2.80 8.94 0.27
C TYR A 115 -3.98 8.56 1.18
N GLU A 116 -3.73 7.78 2.24
CA GLU A 116 -4.75 7.47 3.25
C GLU A 116 -5.29 8.74 3.92
N TYR A 117 -4.41 9.66 4.34
CA TYR A 117 -4.84 10.92 4.94
C TYR A 117 -5.62 11.81 3.97
N GLU A 118 -5.22 11.86 2.69
CA GLU A 118 -5.95 12.60 1.65
C GLU A 118 -7.36 12.01 1.43
N ALA A 119 -7.49 10.68 1.48
CA ALA A 119 -8.77 9.99 1.34
C ALA A 119 -9.66 10.14 2.58
N ASP A 120 -9.10 10.08 3.79
CA ASP A 120 -9.80 10.36 5.05
C ASP A 120 -10.33 11.80 5.08
N ALA A 121 -9.50 12.76 4.68
CA ALA A 121 -9.89 14.16 4.57
C ALA A 121 -11.02 14.35 3.55
N PHE A 122 -11.01 13.58 2.45
CA PHE A 122 -12.10 13.59 1.47
C PHE A 122 -13.40 13.08 2.10
N ALA A 123 -13.40 11.90 2.75
CA ALA A 123 -14.60 11.37 3.40
C ALA A 123 -15.17 12.35 4.45
N ARG A 124 -14.29 12.95 5.25
CA ARG A 124 -14.65 13.97 6.24
C ARG A 124 -15.29 15.20 5.60
N LYS A 125 -14.75 15.69 4.48
CA LYS A 125 -15.31 16.84 3.73
C LYS A 125 -16.77 16.64 3.33
N TYR A 126 -17.20 15.39 3.13
CA TYR A 126 -18.60 15.04 2.82
C TYR A 126 -19.39 14.56 4.05
N HIS A 127 -18.96 14.96 5.26
CA HIS A 127 -19.63 14.68 6.53
C HIS A 127 -19.67 13.21 6.96
N PHE A 128 -18.79 12.36 6.43
CA PHE A 128 -18.70 10.94 6.81
C PHE A 128 -17.63 10.63 7.85
N GLY A 129 -17.00 11.64 8.45
CA GLY A 129 -15.84 11.45 9.35
C GLY A 129 -16.16 10.59 10.58
N LYS A 130 -17.30 10.81 11.23
CA LYS A 130 -17.69 10.07 12.44
C LYS A 130 -17.96 8.59 12.12
N GLN A 131 -18.71 8.33 11.05
CA GLN A 131 -19.03 7.00 10.57
C GLN A 131 -17.77 6.26 10.11
N LEU A 132 -16.83 6.96 9.45
CA LEU A 132 -15.56 6.38 9.04
C LEU A 132 -14.74 5.94 10.26
N ILE A 133 -14.66 6.75 11.32
CA ILE A 133 -13.99 6.36 12.56
C ILE A 133 -14.64 5.10 13.17
N GLY A 134 -15.98 5.05 13.22
CA GLY A 134 -16.72 3.87 13.70
C GLY A 134 -16.36 2.60 12.92
N GLY A 135 -16.42 2.67 11.59
CA GLY A 135 -16.01 1.58 10.71
C GLY A 135 -14.56 1.17 10.90
N LEU A 136 -13.62 2.12 10.97
CA LEU A 136 -12.20 1.83 11.18
C LEU A 136 -11.92 1.15 12.53
N ILE A 137 -12.65 1.50 13.59
CA ILE A 137 -12.56 0.83 14.89
C ILE A 137 -13.03 -0.62 14.77
N LYS A 138 -14.22 -0.87 14.21
CA LYS A 138 -14.75 -2.22 14.01
C LYS A 138 -13.81 -3.09 13.16
N LEU A 139 -13.32 -2.55 12.05
CA LEU A 139 -12.33 -3.22 11.19
C LEU A 139 -11.04 -3.53 11.94
N SER A 140 -10.58 -2.64 12.83
CA SER A 140 -9.37 -2.86 13.63
C SER A 140 -9.55 -3.97 14.65
N VAL A 141 -10.72 -4.04 15.30
CA VAL A 141 -11.09 -5.11 16.24
C VAL A 141 -11.17 -6.45 15.51
N ASN A 142 -11.88 -6.53 14.40
CA ASN A 142 -12.06 -7.79 13.64
C ASN A 142 -10.74 -8.31 13.06
N ASN A 143 -9.82 -7.41 12.71
CA ASN A 143 -8.49 -7.79 12.21
C ASN A 143 -7.43 -7.98 13.30
N LEU A 144 -7.77 -7.84 14.59
CA LEU A 144 -6.83 -7.89 15.73
C LEU A 144 -5.61 -6.99 15.53
N SER A 145 -5.86 -5.77 15.07
CA SER A 145 -4.81 -4.84 14.67
C SER A 145 -4.02 -4.33 15.89
N ASN A 146 -2.71 -4.17 15.74
CA ASN A 146 -1.88 -3.54 16.77
C ASN A 146 -2.23 -2.05 16.87
N LEU A 147 -2.75 -1.63 18.03
CA LEU A 147 -3.19 -0.25 18.26
C LEU A 147 -2.05 0.69 18.66
N THR A 148 -0.95 0.17 19.20
CA THR A 148 0.18 0.96 19.72
C THR A 148 1.54 0.49 19.19
N PRO A 149 1.71 0.32 17.86
CA PRO A 149 2.99 -0.07 17.29
C PRO A 149 4.04 1.03 17.49
N HIS A 150 5.30 0.62 17.65
CA HIS A 150 6.41 1.55 17.79
C HIS A 150 6.55 2.43 16.54
N LYS A 151 6.81 3.74 16.73
CA LYS A 151 6.85 4.73 15.64
C LYS A 151 7.85 4.36 14.53
N ALA A 152 9.01 3.82 14.88
CA ALA A 152 9.99 3.37 13.89
C ALA A 152 9.45 2.21 13.04
N TYR A 153 8.74 1.25 13.67
CA TYR A 153 8.15 0.12 12.95
C TYR A 153 7.08 0.59 11.97
N VAL A 154 6.24 1.55 12.38
CA VAL A 154 5.27 2.21 11.49
C VAL A 154 5.98 2.89 10.32
N PHE A 155 7.05 3.64 10.58
CA PHE A 155 7.78 4.36 9.55
C PHE A 155 8.32 3.43 8.45
N PHE A 156 9.01 2.35 8.85
CA PHE A 156 9.65 1.42 7.92
C PHE A 156 8.65 0.49 7.23
N HIS A 157 7.65 -0.04 7.95
CA HIS A 157 6.87 -1.19 7.46
C HIS A 157 5.41 -0.88 7.12
N TYR A 158 4.79 0.15 7.71
CA TYR A 158 3.35 0.35 7.54
C TYR A 158 3.04 1.17 6.30
N SER A 159 2.26 0.61 5.38
CA SER A 159 1.71 1.35 4.24
C SER A 159 0.53 2.25 4.62
N HIS A 160 -0.11 2.00 5.77
CA HIS A 160 -1.25 2.77 6.28
C HIS A 160 -0.89 3.42 7.63
N PRO A 161 -1.38 4.62 7.95
CA PRO A 161 -1.24 5.17 9.29
C PRO A 161 -2.00 4.32 10.31
N THR A 162 -1.63 4.43 11.58
CA THR A 162 -2.35 3.69 12.64
C THR A 162 -3.77 4.22 12.81
N LEU A 163 -4.66 3.39 13.37
CA LEU A 163 -6.03 3.81 13.70
C LEU A 163 -6.04 5.12 14.50
N LEU A 164 -5.18 5.23 15.51
CA LEU A 164 -5.09 6.44 16.35
C LEU A 164 -4.67 7.67 15.54
N GLN A 165 -3.74 7.52 14.60
CA GLN A 165 -3.30 8.62 13.74
C GLN A 165 -4.43 9.08 12.80
N ARG A 166 -5.14 8.14 12.18
CA ARG A 166 -6.28 8.44 11.29
C ARG A 166 -7.43 9.10 12.06
N LYS A 167 -7.82 8.51 13.19
CA LYS A 167 -8.86 9.07 14.07
C LYS A 167 -8.54 10.51 14.46
N LYS A 168 -7.32 10.76 14.94
CA LYS A 168 -6.85 12.10 15.30
C LYS A 168 -6.93 13.06 14.12
N ALA A 169 -6.43 12.67 12.94
CA ALA A 169 -6.47 13.50 11.74
C ALA A 169 -7.89 13.80 11.23
N ILE A 170 -8.84 12.89 11.43
CA ILE A 170 -10.25 13.09 11.08
C ILE A 170 -10.95 14.03 12.08
N GLU A 171 -10.60 13.97 13.36
CA GLU A 171 -11.20 14.78 14.43
C GLU A 171 -10.63 16.21 14.53
N GLU A 172 -9.35 16.41 14.23
CA GLU A 172 -8.66 17.71 14.41
C GLU A 172 -8.84 18.70 13.24
N ALA A 173 -9.51 18.29 12.16
CA ALA A 173 -9.50 19.02 10.89
C ALA A 173 -10.86 19.62 10.50
#